data_AF-A0AAX2IPH2-F1
#
_entry.id   AF-A0AAX2IPH2-F1
#
_cell.length_a   1.000
_cell.length_b   1.000
_cell.length_c   1.000
_cell.angle_alpha   90.00
_cell.angle_beta   90.00
_cell.angle_gamma   90.00
#
_symmetry.space_group_name_H-M   'P 1'
#
loop_
_entity.id
_entity.type
_entity.pdbx_description
1 polymer ?
#
loop_
_entity_poly.entity_id
_entity_poly.type
_entity_poly.pdbx_seq_one_letter_code
_entity_poly.pdbx_strand_id
1 'polypeptide(L)'
;MKTYQSQPNDSFAGIAKKFKIKDENFLKTFHNLNCPKSETIKDEIPTGTTLLIPEDPQFLNDENQNIDEEINTMNNESGSEPDPGEDTMDKKSEQNASTVEDSKKEEKKEQNSESNASEHDGKYFVIPKGKAICDKGTQFPGFKVTSHQKHYWNDENGEPDYLAVTEDDVMFNPAATPFGSCSVKNGNPCAFAPSGKWTKTYDKVKVMDKCCVTELSELMCSTGGKITVLKHGQQSELGKSNVNNADPKEQHVYNPVVDFEEFKEEINGDDPFEVE
;
A
#
# COMPACT_ATOMS: atom_id res chain seq x y z
N MET A 1 28.95 -3.83 21.47
CA MET A 1 28.97 -4.80 20.37
C MET A 1 30.34 -5.46 20.33
N LYS A 2 30.43 -6.74 19.97
CA LYS A 2 31.72 -7.43 19.74
C LYS A 2 32.08 -7.41 18.25
N THR A 3 33.37 -7.50 17.95
CA THR A 3 33.89 -7.72 16.58
C THR A 3 34.44 -9.13 16.44
N TYR A 4 34.17 -9.80 15.32
CA TYR A 4 34.71 -11.12 15.00
C TYR A 4 35.40 -11.12 13.63
N GLN A 5 36.60 -11.71 13.55
CA GLN A 5 37.34 -11.88 12.30
C GLN A 5 36.98 -13.23 11.66
N SER A 6 36.30 -13.17 10.52
CA SER A 6 35.88 -14.36 9.77
C SER A 6 37.06 -15.17 9.23
N GLN A 7 36.95 -16.49 9.38
CA GLN A 7 37.96 -17.47 8.95
C GLN A 7 37.57 -18.10 7.60
N PRO A 8 38.51 -18.76 6.89
CA PRO A 8 38.16 -19.53 5.70
C PRO A 8 37.10 -20.59 6.02
N ASN A 9 36.00 -20.59 5.26
CA ASN A 9 34.81 -21.44 5.44
C ASN A 9 33.93 -21.12 6.69
N ASP A 10 34.07 -19.96 7.33
CA ASP A 10 33.02 -19.49 8.28
C ASP A 10 31.73 -19.11 7.51
N SER A 11 30.58 -19.57 7.99
CA SER A 11 29.25 -19.20 7.47
C SER A 11 28.42 -18.46 8.54
N PHE A 12 27.38 -17.73 8.12
CA PHE A 12 26.50 -17.02 9.06
C PHE A 12 25.85 -17.98 10.06
N ALA A 13 25.29 -19.12 9.64
CA ALA A 13 24.83 -20.19 10.54
C ALA A 13 25.92 -20.70 11.50
N GLY A 14 27.16 -20.84 11.05
CA GLY A 14 28.28 -21.30 11.89
C GLY A 14 28.61 -20.29 12.98
N ILE A 15 28.69 -19.01 12.63
CA ILE A 15 28.99 -17.92 13.56
C ILE A 15 27.80 -17.66 14.51
N ALA A 16 26.57 -17.66 14.01
CA ALA A 16 25.37 -17.50 14.83
C ALA A 16 25.30 -18.57 15.93
N LYS A 17 25.51 -19.85 15.57
CA LYS A 17 25.58 -20.97 16.54
C LYS A 17 26.74 -20.80 17.53
N LYS A 18 27.92 -20.36 17.06
CA LYS A 18 29.12 -20.11 17.88
C LYS A 18 28.93 -19.00 18.93
N PHE A 19 28.13 -17.98 18.62
CA PHE A 19 27.81 -16.87 19.53
C PHE A 19 26.42 -16.97 20.18
N LYS A 20 25.70 -18.08 19.98
CA LYS A 20 24.31 -18.31 20.43
C LYS A 20 23.31 -17.23 19.98
N ILE A 21 23.50 -16.66 18.80
CA ILE A 21 22.53 -15.74 18.16
C ILE A 21 21.33 -16.55 17.66
N LYS A 22 20.13 -15.95 17.71
CA LYS A 22 18.85 -16.59 17.33
C LYS A 22 18.92 -17.37 16.02
N ASP A 23 19.22 -16.68 14.93
CA ASP A 23 19.50 -17.30 13.63
C ASP A 23 20.60 -16.54 12.86
N GLU A 24 20.87 -16.99 11.65
CA GLU A 24 21.90 -16.45 10.78
C GLU A 24 21.51 -15.13 10.08
N ASN A 25 20.22 -14.91 9.87
CA ASN A 25 19.67 -13.68 9.31
C ASN A 25 19.73 -12.55 10.34
N PHE A 26 19.47 -12.81 11.62
CA PHE A 26 19.68 -11.83 12.69
C PHE A 26 21.14 -11.36 12.76
N LEU A 27 22.11 -12.26 12.60
CA LEU A 27 23.53 -11.89 12.53
C LEU A 27 23.85 -11.05 11.28
N LYS A 28 23.39 -11.49 10.10
CA LYS A 28 23.55 -10.78 8.81
C LYS A 28 22.98 -9.36 8.88
N THR A 29 21.73 -9.23 9.32
CA THR A 29 21.01 -7.96 9.50
C THR A 29 21.68 -7.07 10.55
N PHE A 30 22.05 -7.63 11.71
CA PHE A 30 22.71 -6.85 12.76
C PHE A 30 24.06 -6.28 12.29
N HIS A 31 24.84 -7.05 11.54
CA HIS A 31 26.06 -6.54 10.92
C HIS A 31 25.75 -5.45 9.89
N ASN A 32 24.87 -5.73 8.93
CA ASN A 32 24.54 -4.83 7.82
C ASN A 32 23.88 -3.51 8.27
N LEU A 33 23.16 -3.49 9.40
CA LEU A 33 22.61 -2.25 10.01
C LEU A 33 23.64 -1.40 10.75
N ASN A 34 24.76 -1.99 11.20
CA ASN A 34 25.73 -1.32 12.08
C ASN A 34 27.11 -1.12 11.42
N CYS A 35 27.33 -1.61 10.19
CA CYS A 35 28.52 -1.38 9.38
C CYS A 35 28.26 -0.31 8.29
N PRO A 36 29.30 0.28 7.68
CA PRO A 36 29.11 1.19 6.54
C PRO A 36 28.64 0.44 5.28
N LYS A 37 27.93 1.12 4.36
CA LYS A 37 27.45 0.61 3.04
C LYS A 37 28.54 0.00 2.10
N SER A 38 29.81 0.06 2.49
CA SER A 38 30.96 -0.58 1.84
C SER A 38 31.29 -1.97 2.39
N GLU A 39 30.81 -2.30 3.58
CA GLU A 39 31.12 -3.53 4.34
C GLU A 39 29.90 -4.43 4.56
N THR A 40 28.72 -4.03 4.05
CA THR A 40 27.50 -4.84 4.04
C THR A 40 27.71 -6.13 3.24
N ILE A 41 27.41 -7.28 3.84
CA ILE A 41 27.62 -8.60 3.24
C ILE A 41 26.32 -9.07 2.57
N LYS A 42 26.42 -9.49 1.31
CA LYS A 42 25.33 -10.10 0.55
C LYS A 42 25.09 -11.56 0.95
N ASP A 43 26.06 -12.41 0.64
CA ASP A 43 25.87 -13.86 0.59
C ASP A 43 26.84 -14.58 1.53
N GLU A 44 27.91 -15.17 0.99
CA GLU A 44 29.01 -15.72 1.78
C GLU A 44 29.85 -14.62 2.43
N ILE A 45 30.39 -14.90 3.61
CA ILE A 45 31.24 -13.98 4.36
C ILE A 45 32.64 -13.97 3.72
N PRO A 46 33.15 -12.84 3.19
CA PRO A 46 34.49 -12.79 2.63
C PRO A 46 35.53 -13.02 3.74
N THR A 47 36.50 -13.91 3.51
CA THR A 47 37.50 -14.26 4.53
C THR A 47 38.29 -13.04 4.99
N GLY A 48 38.36 -12.82 6.32
CA GLY A 48 39.00 -11.64 6.91
C GLY A 48 38.09 -10.40 7.02
N THR A 49 36.79 -10.55 6.78
CA THR A 49 35.79 -9.51 7.07
C THR A 49 35.54 -9.41 8.58
N THR A 50 35.40 -8.17 9.07
CA THR A 50 35.12 -7.86 10.47
C THR A 50 33.62 -7.85 10.73
N LEU A 51 33.06 -8.96 11.19
CA LEU A 51 31.65 -9.07 11.55
C LEU A 51 31.35 -8.37 12.88
N LEU A 52 30.20 -7.69 12.94
CA LEU A 52 29.67 -7.11 14.17
C LEU A 52 28.70 -8.11 14.82
N ILE A 53 28.95 -8.40 16.10
CA ILE A 53 28.24 -9.40 16.88
C ILE A 53 27.39 -8.68 17.95
N PRO A 54 26.08 -8.95 18.05
CA PRO A 54 25.24 -8.40 19.10
C PRO A 54 25.66 -8.90 20.47
N GLU A 55 25.46 -8.08 21.50
CA GLU A 55 25.71 -8.43 22.90
C GLU A 55 24.46 -8.30 23.78
N ASP A 56 23.38 -7.74 23.24
CA ASP A 56 22.10 -7.63 23.94
C ASP A 56 21.41 -9.02 23.95
N PRO A 57 20.96 -9.52 25.11
CA PRO A 57 20.25 -10.79 25.22
C PRO A 57 19.06 -10.95 24.26
N GLN A 58 18.42 -9.86 23.83
CA GLN A 58 17.27 -9.94 22.91
C GLN A 58 17.58 -10.60 21.55
N PHE A 59 18.84 -10.64 21.13
CA PHE A 59 19.29 -11.30 19.89
C PHE A 59 19.92 -12.67 20.12
N LEU A 60 20.03 -13.12 21.38
CA LEU A 60 20.58 -14.41 21.75
C LEU A 60 19.47 -15.45 21.95
N ASN A 61 19.83 -16.72 21.88
CA ASN A 61 18.96 -17.84 22.23
C ASN A 61 18.91 -18.03 23.75
N ASP A 62 17.71 -17.99 24.33
CA ASP A 62 17.47 -18.44 25.69
C ASP A 62 17.62 -19.97 25.76
N GLU A 63 18.41 -20.47 26.72
CA GLU A 63 18.79 -21.90 26.81
C GLU A 63 17.66 -22.84 27.30
N ASN A 64 16.39 -22.50 27.06
CA ASN A 64 15.23 -23.18 27.64
C ASN A 64 14.03 -23.39 26.69
N GLN A 65 14.11 -23.02 25.41
CA GLN A 65 13.05 -23.35 24.43
C GLN A 65 13.35 -24.71 23.76
N ASN A 66 12.40 -25.66 23.87
CA ASN A 66 12.39 -26.86 23.03
C ASN A 66 11.97 -26.46 21.60
N ILE A 67 12.58 -27.11 20.60
CA ILE A 67 12.53 -26.70 19.19
C ILE A 67 11.19 -27.06 18.51
N ASP A 68 10.26 -27.70 19.21
CA ASP A 68 9.11 -28.40 18.63
C ASP A 68 7.75 -27.65 18.66
N GLU A 69 7.64 -26.45 19.27
CA GLU A 69 6.33 -25.77 19.44
C GLU A 69 6.12 -24.47 18.62
N GLU A 70 7.16 -23.82 18.08
CA GLU A 70 7.07 -22.43 17.58
C GLU A 70 6.50 -22.28 16.13
N ILE A 71 5.73 -23.26 15.65
CA ILE A 71 5.06 -23.22 14.34
C ILE A 71 3.63 -22.61 14.43
N ASN A 72 3.05 -22.49 15.62
CA ASN A 72 1.62 -22.16 15.79
C ASN A 72 1.28 -20.73 16.27
N THR A 73 2.26 -19.85 16.49
CA THR A 73 2.06 -18.55 17.16
C THR A 73 1.91 -17.32 16.25
N MET A 74 2.00 -17.44 14.92
CA MET A 74 1.82 -16.30 13.98
C MET A 74 0.36 -16.00 13.57
N ASN A 75 -0.64 -16.72 14.12
CA ASN A 75 -2.05 -16.63 13.68
C ASN A 75 -3.01 -15.91 14.66
N ASN A 76 -2.50 -15.09 15.59
CA ASN A 76 -3.31 -14.12 16.35
C ASN A 76 -2.47 -12.95 16.87
N GLU A 77 -2.57 -11.78 16.22
CA GLU A 77 -3.12 -10.56 16.85
C GLU A 77 -3.17 -9.41 15.83
N SER A 78 -4.32 -9.24 15.16
CA SER A 78 -4.57 -8.08 14.30
C SER A 78 -4.97 -6.87 15.15
N GLY A 79 -3.98 -6.10 15.62
CA GLY A 79 -4.16 -5.04 16.64
C GLY A 79 -3.54 -3.68 16.29
N SER A 80 -3.54 -3.26 15.03
CA SER A 80 -2.93 -1.98 14.60
C SER A 80 -3.85 -0.78 14.87
N GLU A 81 -3.55 0.03 15.88
CA GLU A 81 -4.00 1.43 15.95
C GLU A 81 -3.15 2.32 14.99
N PRO A 82 -3.69 3.44 14.46
CA PRO A 82 -3.02 4.23 13.43
C PRO A 82 -2.07 5.30 14.00
N ASP A 83 -0.86 5.36 13.46
CA ASP A 83 0.12 6.42 13.68
C ASP A 83 -0.01 7.52 12.60
N PRO A 84 -0.09 8.83 12.94
CA PRO A 84 -0.38 9.89 11.97
C PRO A 84 0.90 10.50 11.35
N GLY A 85 1.25 10.04 10.14
CA GLY A 85 2.34 10.63 9.34
C GLY A 85 2.00 12.04 8.80
N GLU A 86 2.74 13.06 9.25
CA GLU A 86 2.58 14.47 8.84
C GLU A 86 3.63 14.88 7.78
N ASP A 87 3.40 14.52 6.51
CA ASP A 87 4.31 14.85 5.41
C ASP A 87 4.25 16.34 5.01
N THR A 88 5.08 17.16 5.65
CA THR A 88 5.32 18.56 5.28
C THR A 88 6.56 18.71 4.41
N MET A 89 6.39 18.65 3.08
CA MET A 89 7.49 18.85 2.13
C MET A 89 7.82 20.34 1.91
N ASP A 90 8.95 20.77 2.48
CA ASP A 90 9.52 22.11 2.30
C ASP A 90 9.89 22.42 0.83
N LYS A 91 9.24 23.43 0.24
CA LYS A 91 9.67 24.01 -1.04
C LYS A 91 10.74 25.08 -0.81
N LYS A 92 12.01 24.71 -0.94
CA LYS A 92 13.08 25.71 -1.05
C LYS A 92 13.21 26.24 -2.48
N SER A 93 13.31 27.56 -2.60
CA SER A 93 13.42 28.32 -3.83
C SER A 93 14.83 28.26 -4.45
N GLU A 94 14.90 28.52 -5.75
CA GLU A 94 15.92 29.42 -6.28
C GLU A 94 15.39 30.22 -7.48
N GLN A 95 16.01 31.35 -7.78
CA GLN A 95 15.52 32.37 -8.72
C GLN A 95 16.55 32.62 -9.83
N ASN A 96 16.08 33.00 -11.03
CA ASN A 96 16.84 33.89 -11.91
C ASN A 96 15.91 34.73 -12.80
N ALA A 97 16.17 36.03 -12.85
CA ALA A 97 15.66 37.00 -13.83
C ALA A 97 16.88 37.48 -14.67
N SER A 98 16.81 38.20 -15.79
CA SER A 98 15.76 39.03 -16.43
C SER A 98 15.85 38.83 -17.98
N THR A 99 15.26 39.57 -18.94
CA THR A 99 14.76 40.97 -19.02
C THR A 99 13.81 41.15 -20.24
N VAL A 100 12.94 42.17 -20.15
CA VAL A 100 12.21 43.01 -21.16
C VAL A 100 12.75 43.08 -22.61
N GLU A 101 12.05 43.49 -23.68
CA GLU A 101 10.78 44.23 -24.02
C GLU A 101 10.18 43.63 -25.35
N ASP A 102 9.00 43.94 -25.95
CA ASP A 102 7.70 44.58 -25.63
C ASP A 102 6.68 44.31 -26.80
N SER A 103 5.41 44.73 -26.65
CA SER A 103 4.47 45.19 -27.70
C SER A 103 3.58 44.19 -28.48
N LYS A 104 2.37 44.01 -27.93
CA LYS A 104 1.03 44.13 -28.59
C LYS A 104 0.81 43.29 -29.88
N LYS A 105 -0.19 42.40 -29.97
CA LYS A 105 -1.63 42.68 -29.70
C LYS A 105 -2.47 41.42 -29.94
N GLU A 106 -3.16 40.89 -28.92
CA GLU A 106 -4.18 39.84 -29.09
C GLU A 106 -5.53 40.24 -28.48
N GLU A 107 -6.62 39.82 -29.12
CA GLU A 107 -7.95 39.75 -28.54
C GLU A 107 -8.33 38.27 -28.35
N LYS A 108 -8.24 37.75 -27.13
CA LYS A 108 -8.86 36.48 -26.73
C LYS A 108 -9.22 36.51 -25.26
N LYS A 109 -10.32 35.83 -24.90
CA LYS A 109 -10.77 35.72 -23.51
C LYS A 109 -9.87 34.76 -22.74
N GLU A 110 -9.02 35.29 -21.90
CA GLU A 110 -8.51 34.56 -20.75
C GLU A 110 -9.66 34.38 -19.75
N GLN A 111 -10.21 33.18 -19.64
CA GLN A 111 -10.95 32.80 -18.43
C GLN A 111 -9.95 32.29 -17.40
N ASN A 112 -9.47 33.25 -16.59
CA ASN A 112 -8.86 33.09 -15.28
C ASN A 112 -8.97 31.66 -14.71
N SER A 113 -7.91 30.86 -14.86
CA SER A 113 -7.84 29.49 -14.33
C SER A 113 -7.49 29.52 -12.84
N GLU A 114 -8.40 30.06 -12.02
CA GLU A 114 -8.35 29.93 -10.58
C GLU A 114 -8.28 28.44 -10.22
N SER A 115 -7.22 28.07 -9.50
CA SER A 115 -6.96 26.71 -9.02
C SER A 115 -7.94 26.35 -7.90
N ASN A 116 -9.20 26.16 -8.28
CA ASN A 116 -10.28 25.70 -7.41
C ASN A 116 -10.03 24.23 -7.06
N ALA A 117 -9.38 24.03 -5.91
CA ALA A 117 -9.23 22.72 -5.31
C ALA A 117 -10.62 22.08 -5.15
N SER A 118 -10.74 20.83 -5.59
CA SER A 118 -11.96 20.04 -5.42
C SER A 118 -12.06 19.56 -3.97
N GLU A 119 -13.28 19.38 -3.46
CA GLU A 119 -13.49 18.59 -2.22
C GLU A 119 -12.95 17.14 -2.39
N HIS A 120 -12.85 16.66 -3.63
CA HIS A 120 -12.30 15.36 -4.00
C HIS A 120 -10.77 15.32 -4.21
N ASP A 121 -10.06 16.44 -4.07
CA ASP A 121 -8.60 16.44 -4.22
C ASP A 121 -7.97 15.69 -3.02
N GLY A 122 -7.08 14.72 -3.30
CA GLY A 122 -6.58 13.80 -2.28
C GLY A 122 -7.65 12.84 -1.73
N LYS A 123 -8.60 12.42 -2.57
CA LYS A 123 -9.57 11.33 -2.28
C LYS A 123 -9.47 10.23 -3.33
N TYR A 124 -9.54 8.98 -2.88
CA TYR A 124 -9.44 7.82 -3.76
C TYR A 124 -10.79 7.45 -4.39
N PHE A 125 -10.74 6.93 -5.62
CA PHE A 125 -11.89 6.30 -6.27
C PHE A 125 -12.17 4.91 -5.69
N VAL A 126 -13.43 4.50 -5.70
CA VAL A 126 -13.85 3.21 -5.14
C VAL A 126 -13.86 2.09 -6.18
N ILE A 127 -13.43 0.90 -5.78
CA ILE A 127 -13.55 -0.38 -6.51
C ILE A 127 -14.36 -1.42 -5.70
N PRO A 128 -14.88 -2.51 -6.30
CA PRO A 128 -15.55 -3.61 -5.59
C PRO A 128 -14.86 -4.15 -4.33
N LYS A 129 -13.51 -4.25 -4.32
CA LYS A 129 -12.73 -4.64 -3.13
C LYS A 129 -12.88 -3.67 -1.94
N GLY A 130 -13.40 -2.46 -2.18
CA GLY A 130 -13.73 -1.47 -1.16
C GLY A 130 -14.85 -1.93 -0.24
N LYS A 131 -15.03 -1.25 0.90
CA LYS A 131 -16.09 -1.57 1.88
C LYS A 131 -16.98 -0.37 2.12
N ALA A 132 -18.29 -0.59 2.11
CA ALA A 132 -19.28 0.39 2.54
C ALA A 132 -19.62 0.22 4.04
N ILE A 133 -20.11 1.29 4.67
CA ILE A 133 -20.64 1.26 6.05
C ILE A 133 -22.00 1.95 6.09
N CYS A 134 -22.95 1.37 6.82
CA CYS A 134 -24.26 1.96 7.08
C CYS A 134 -24.36 2.39 8.55
N ASP A 135 -24.78 3.62 8.81
CA ASP A 135 -24.91 4.21 10.16
C ASP A 135 -26.01 3.55 11.05
N LYS A 136 -26.70 2.54 10.52
CA LYS A 136 -27.71 1.70 11.17
C LYS A 136 -27.48 0.21 10.92
N GLY A 137 -26.29 -0.19 10.44
CA GLY A 137 -25.90 -1.56 10.14
C GLY A 137 -24.80 -2.11 11.05
N THR A 138 -24.45 -3.39 10.88
CA THR A 138 -23.41 -4.09 11.66
C THR A 138 -22.39 -4.84 10.81
N GLN A 139 -22.49 -4.80 9.48
CA GLN A 139 -21.53 -5.40 8.55
C GLN A 139 -21.10 -4.41 7.47
N PHE A 140 -19.93 -4.68 6.88
CA PHE A 140 -19.26 -3.83 5.90
C PHE A 140 -19.14 -4.57 4.55
N PRO A 141 -20.15 -4.49 3.68
CA PRO A 141 -20.18 -5.24 2.41
C PRO A 141 -19.24 -4.63 1.36
N GLY A 142 -18.88 -5.45 0.38
CA GLY A 142 -18.20 -5.00 -0.84
C GLY A 142 -19.15 -4.27 -1.78
N PHE A 143 -18.61 -3.40 -2.63
CA PHE A 143 -19.39 -2.75 -3.70
C PHE A 143 -19.63 -3.73 -4.85
N LYS A 144 -20.73 -3.57 -5.59
CA LYS A 144 -20.99 -4.35 -6.80
C LYS A 144 -21.26 -3.44 -7.99
N VAL A 145 -20.29 -3.36 -8.90
CA VAL A 145 -20.45 -2.67 -10.18
C VAL A 145 -21.42 -3.44 -11.07
N THR A 146 -22.35 -2.69 -11.65
CA THR A 146 -23.38 -3.11 -12.62
C THR A 146 -23.53 -2.09 -13.75
N SER A 147 -22.99 -0.88 -13.59
CA SER A 147 -23.03 0.23 -14.54
C SER A 147 -22.24 -0.01 -15.83
N HIS A 148 -21.15 -0.78 -15.78
CA HIS A 148 -20.26 -1.08 -16.90
C HIS A 148 -19.36 -2.31 -16.64
N GLN A 149 -18.62 -2.73 -17.66
CA GLN A 149 -17.59 -3.79 -17.62
C GLN A 149 -16.38 -3.39 -18.50
N LYS A 150 -15.85 -2.17 -18.31
CA LYS A 150 -14.89 -1.56 -19.24
C LYS A 150 -13.79 -0.66 -18.65
N HIS A 151 -13.95 -0.16 -17.44
CA HIS A 151 -12.97 0.73 -16.82
C HIS A 151 -12.61 0.21 -15.44
N TYR A 152 -11.31 0.14 -15.20
CA TYR A 152 -10.69 -0.52 -14.06
C TYR A 152 -9.67 0.46 -13.46
N TRP A 153 -9.57 0.52 -12.13
CA TRP A 153 -8.59 1.35 -11.44
C TRP A 153 -7.43 0.47 -10.96
N ASN A 154 -6.20 0.82 -11.35
CA ASN A 154 -4.96 0.17 -10.94
C ASN A 154 -4.95 -1.36 -11.20
N ASP A 155 -5.42 -1.78 -12.37
CA ASP A 155 -5.32 -3.16 -12.84
C ASP A 155 -5.14 -3.20 -14.37
N GLU A 156 -4.26 -4.08 -14.83
CA GLU A 156 -3.94 -4.33 -16.24
C GLU A 156 -4.67 -5.56 -16.79
N ASN A 157 -5.12 -6.48 -15.93
CA ASN A 157 -5.70 -7.77 -16.31
C ASN A 157 -7.20 -7.69 -16.65
N GLY A 158 -7.89 -6.64 -16.22
CA GLY A 158 -9.35 -6.48 -16.39
C GLY A 158 -10.17 -7.29 -15.39
N GLU A 159 -9.64 -7.54 -14.19
CA GLU A 159 -10.32 -8.24 -13.10
C GLU A 159 -11.60 -7.49 -12.67
N PRO A 160 -12.76 -8.17 -12.56
CA PRO A 160 -14.03 -7.52 -12.26
C PRO A 160 -14.05 -6.80 -10.90
N ASP A 161 -13.15 -7.16 -9.99
CA ASP A 161 -13.03 -6.59 -8.66
C ASP A 161 -12.34 -5.22 -8.62
N TYR A 162 -11.68 -4.80 -9.71
CA TYR A 162 -11.05 -3.48 -9.87
C TYR A 162 -11.88 -2.49 -10.71
N LEU A 163 -13.09 -2.89 -11.14
CA LEU A 163 -14.00 -2.02 -11.89
C LEU A 163 -14.28 -0.71 -11.14
N ALA A 164 -14.32 0.41 -11.85
CA ALA A 164 -14.71 1.69 -11.28
C ALA A 164 -16.16 1.66 -10.74
N VAL A 165 -16.38 2.12 -9.50
CA VAL A 165 -17.72 2.31 -8.94
C VAL A 165 -18.27 3.68 -9.36
N THR A 166 -19.47 3.70 -9.94
CA THR A 166 -20.14 4.93 -10.44
C THR A 166 -21.38 5.28 -9.63
N GLU A 167 -21.96 6.45 -9.86
CA GLU A 167 -23.18 6.92 -9.18
C GLU A 167 -24.38 5.95 -9.26
N ASP A 168 -24.46 5.10 -10.30
CA ASP A 168 -25.50 4.10 -10.49
C ASP A 168 -25.29 2.82 -9.64
N ASP A 169 -24.08 2.58 -9.14
CA ASP A 169 -23.67 1.31 -8.55
C ASP A 169 -24.09 1.20 -7.07
N VAL A 170 -25.40 1.13 -6.89
CA VAL A 170 -26.09 1.04 -5.59
C VAL A 170 -26.30 -0.41 -5.10
N MET A 171 -25.62 -1.38 -5.72
CA MET A 171 -25.65 -2.79 -5.31
C MET A 171 -24.40 -3.16 -4.48
N PHE A 172 -24.56 -4.14 -3.60
CA PHE A 172 -23.53 -4.58 -2.66
C PHE A 172 -23.39 -6.11 -2.66
N ASN A 173 -22.26 -6.61 -2.18
CA ASN A 173 -21.94 -8.02 -2.03
C ASN A 173 -21.64 -8.34 -0.54
N PRO A 174 -22.38 -9.24 0.14
CA PRO A 174 -23.50 -10.05 -0.35
C PRO A 174 -24.82 -9.27 -0.50
N ALA A 175 -25.59 -9.59 -1.55
CA ALA A 175 -26.79 -8.83 -1.91
C ALA A 175 -28.02 -9.05 -0.99
N ALA A 176 -28.09 -10.16 -0.25
CA ALA A 176 -29.29 -10.53 0.51
C ALA A 176 -29.45 -9.76 1.83
N THR A 177 -28.36 -9.53 2.55
CA THR A 177 -28.33 -8.85 3.86
C THR A 177 -27.04 -8.00 3.99
N PRO A 178 -26.81 -7.03 3.08
CA PRO A 178 -25.48 -6.42 2.89
C PRO A 178 -24.90 -5.78 4.17
N PHE A 179 -25.72 -5.14 4.98
CA PHE A 179 -25.28 -4.45 6.21
C PHE A 179 -25.58 -5.22 7.50
N GLY A 180 -25.79 -6.54 7.44
CA GLY A 180 -26.01 -7.38 8.62
C GLY A 180 -27.37 -7.14 9.29
N SER A 181 -27.38 -6.91 10.60
CA SER A 181 -28.56 -6.50 11.37
C SER A 181 -28.80 -4.99 11.27
N CYS A 182 -30.06 -4.56 11.22
CA CYS A 182 -30.43 -3.15 11.03
C CYS A 182 -31.16 -2.56 12.25
N SER A 183 -30.62 -1.48 12.82
CA SER A 183 -31.20 -0.81 13.99
C SER A 183 -32.62 -0.27 13.72
N VAL A 184 -32.88 0.27 12.52
CA VAL A 184 -34.22 0.79 12.15
C VAL A 184 -35.25 -0.34 12.02
N LYS A 185 -34.80 -1.57 11.73
CA LYS A 185 -35.66 -2.78 11.76
C LYS A 185 -35.62 -3.51 13.11
N ASN A 186 -35.30 -2.80 14.21
CA ASN A 186 -35.23 -3.34 15.56
C ASN A 186 -34.31 -4.58 15.67
N GLY A 187 -33.15 -4.52 15.02
CA GLY A 187 -32.15 -5.60 15.01
C GLY A 187 -32.37 -6.72 13.98
N ASN A 188 -33.51 -6.73 13.27
CA ASN A 188 -33.75 -7.70 12.19
C ASN A 188 -32.77 -7.52 11.01
N PRO A 189 -32.58 -8.54 10.15
CA PRO A 189 -31.71 -8.46 8.99
C PRO A 189 -32.00 -7.27 8.06
N CYS A 190 -30.93 -6.66 7.55
CA CYS A 190 -30.98 -5.49 6.70
C CYS A 190 -31.46 -5.83 5.29
N ALA A 191 -32.77 -5.76 5.06
CA ALA A 191 -33.30 -5.55 3.71
C ALA A 191 -33.05 -4.09 3.31
N PHE A 192 -31.87 -3.84 2.76
CA PHE A 192 -31.44 -2.58 2.16
C PHE A 192 -32.27 -2.27 0.91
N ALA A 193 -32.57 -0.99 0.69
CA ALA A 193 -33.15 -0.48 -0.54
C ALA A 193 -32.57 0.93 -0.79
N PRO A 194 -32.00 1.23 -1.97
CA PRO A 194 -31.45 2.55 -2.24
C PRO A 194 -32.53 3.63 -2.29
N SER A 195 -32.13 4.87 -2.05
CA SER A 195 -32.96 6.08 -2.18
C SER A 195 -32.28 7.02 -3.19
N GLY A 196 -32.45 6.71 -4.47
CA GLY A 196 -31.73 7.36 -5.57
C GLY A 196 -30.35 6.76 -5.83
N LYS A 197 -29.43 7.63 -6.30
CA LYS A 197 -28.03 7.32 -6.65
C LYS A 197 -27.08 7.66 -5.50
N TRP A 198 -25.78 7.35 -5.66
CA TRP A 198 -24.75 8.00 -4.85
C TRP A 198 -24.75 9.52 -5.07
N THR A 199 -24.45 10.25 -4.01
CA THR A 199 -24.28 11.70 -3.96
C THR A 199 -22.85 12.04 -3.51
N LYS A 200 -22.40 13.28 -3.71
CA LYS A 200 -20.97 13.66 -3.55
C LYS A 200 -20.04 12.72 -4.35
N THR A 201 -20.39 12.50 -5.62
CA THR A 201 -19.56 11.81 -6.60
C THR A 201 -18.72 12.83 -7.37
N TYR A 202 -17.54 12.44 -7.84
CA TYR A 202 -16.66 13.38 -8.53
C TYR A 202 -17.13 13.58 -9.97
N ASP A 203 -17.47 14.81 -10.33
CA ASP A 203 -18.10 15.17 -11.60
C ASP A 203 -17.10 15.34 -12.75
N LYS A 204 -15.85 15.72 -12.44
CA LYS A 204 -14.77 15.90 -13.43
C LYS A 204 -14.27 14.58 -14.03
N VAL A 205 -14.44 13.46 -13.33
CA VAL A 205 -14.04 12.12 -13.78
C VAL A 205 -15.27 11.26 -13.94
N LYS A 206 -15.52 10.80 -15.18
CA LYS A 206 -16.72 10.05 -15.55
C LYS A 206 -16.38 8.80 -16.33
N VAL A 207 -17.09 7.73 -16.04
CA VAL A 207 -17.05 6.47 -16.80
C VAL A 207 -18.41 6.22 -17.41
N MET A 208 -18.48 6.03 -18.73
CA MET A 208 -19.75 5.86 -19.47
C MET A 208 -20.77 6.98 -19.12
N ASP A 209 -20.30 8.23 -19.10
CA ASP A 209 -21.02 9.47 -18.71
C ASP A 209 -21.51 9.57 -17.25
N LYS A 210 -21.15 8.61 -16.39
CA LYS A 210 -21.54 8.56 -14.96
C LYS A 210 -20.41 9.05 -14.06
N CYS A 211 -20.72 9.86 -13.06
CA CYS A 211 -19.73 10.38 -12.11
C CYS A 211 -19.18 9.25 -11.21
N CYS A 212 -17.89 9.29 -10.91
CA CYS A 212 -17.23 8.25 -10.10
C CYS A 212 -17.46 8.42 -8.59
N VAL A 213 -17.59 7.30 -7.88
CA VAL A 213 -17.68 7.24 -6.42
C VAL A 213 -16.29 7.41 -5.82
N THR A 214 -16.20 8.24 -4.78
CA THR A 214 -14.97 8.50 -4.00
C THR A 214 -15.27 8.30 -2.51
N GLU A 215 -14.25 8.39 -1.66
CA GLU A 215 -14.38 8.26 -0.21
C GLU A 215 -15.39 9.23 0.45
N LEU A 216 -15.66 10.39 -0.17
CA LEU A 216 -16.65 11.36 0.31
C LEU A 216 -18.10 11.06 -0.13
N SER A 217 -18.30 10.04 -0.97
CA SER A 217 -19.61 9.75 -1.57
C SER A 217 -20.58 9.13 -0.55
N GLU A 218 -21.83 9.60 -0.60
CA GLU A 218 -22.91 9.21 0.32
C GLU A 218 -24.10 8.63 -0.45
N LEU A 219 -24.63 7.49 0.01
CA LEU A 219 -25.86 6.88 -0.49
C LEU A 219 -26.90 6.80 0.62
N MET A 220 -28.12 7.25 0.35
CA MET A 220 -29.23 7.12 1.29
C MET A 220 -29.96 5.80 1.08
N CYS A 221 -30.32 5.13 2.18
CA CYS A 221 -31.17 3.95 2.17
C CYS A 221 -32.63 4.37 2.47
N SER A 222 -33.58 3.90 1.66
CA SER A 222 -35.02 4.16 1.80
C SER A 222 -35.62 3.62 3.11
N THR A 223 -34.90 2.74 3.81
CA THR A 223 -35.25 2.27 5.17
C THR A 223 -34.87 3.29 6.27
N GLY A 224 -34.14 4.37 5.95
CA GLY A 224 -33.76 5.42 6.91
C GLY A 224 -32.34 5.28 7.50
N GLY A 225 -31.39 4.78 6.71
CA GLY A 225 -29.96 4.78 7.03
C GLY A 225 -29.14 5.57 6.01
N LYS A 226 -28.01 6.13 6.42
CA LYS A 226 -26.98 6.72 5.56
C LYS A 226 -25.85 5.70 5.37
N ILE A 227 -25.39 5.57 4.12
CA ILE A 227 -24.25 4.74 3.73
C ILE A 227 -23.12 5.66 3.27
N THR A 228 -21.91 5.41 3.78
CA THR A 228 -20.67 6.03 3.32
C THR A 228 -19.67 4.97 2.88
N VAL A 229 -18.61 5.39 2.20
CA VAL A 229 -17.42 4.55 1.99
C VAL A 229 -16.66 4.41 3.32
N LEU A 230 -16.21 3.19 3.64
CA LEU A 230 -15.33 2.90 4.78
C LEU A 230 -13.88 2.62 4.31
N LYS A 231 -13.74 1.96 3.16
CA LYS A 231 -12.46 1.79 2.45
C LYS A 231 -12.70 1.86 0.94
N HIS A 232 -11.88 2.63 0.23
CA HIS A 232 -11.93 2.76 -1.24
C HIS A 232 -11.56 1.45 -1.96
N GLY A 233 -10.70 0.62 -1.36
CA GLY A 233 -10.42 -0.75 -1.80
C GLY A 233 -9.23 -0.92 -2.74
N GLN A 234 -8.79 0.14 -3.40
CA GLN A 234 -7.53 0.13 -4.14
C GLN A 234 -6.36 -0.18 -3.21
N GLN A 235 -5.33 -0.82 -3.75
CA GLN A 235 -4.02 -0.97 -3.11
C GLN A 235 -2.98 -0.26 -3.98
N SER A 236 -1.92 0.27 -3.36
CA SER A 236 -0.78 0.82 -4.08
C SER A 236 0.20 -0.30 -4.37
N GLU A 237 0.44 -0.58 -5.64
CA GLU A 237 1.34 -1.65 -6.10
C GLU A 237 2.71 -1.05 -6.50
N LEU A 238 3.79 -1.81 -6.30
CA LEU A 238 5.15 -1.37 -6.63
C LEU A 238 5.39 -1.52 -8.14
N GLY A 239 5.17 -0.46 -8.91
CA GLY A 239 5.46 -0.44 -10.34
C GLY A 239 6.95 -0.66 -10.65
N LYS A 240 7.26 -1.15 -11.86
CA LYS A 240 8.64 -1.44 -12.32
C LYS A 240 9.61 -0.26 -12.08
N SER A 241 9.13 0.99 -12.23
CA SER A 241 9.86 2.22 -11.92
C SER A 241 10.35 2.33 -10.47
N ASN A 242 9.58 1.84 -9.51
CA ASN A 242 9.89 1.96 -8.08
C ASN A 242 10.98 0.96 -7.69
N VAL A 243 10.89 -0.27 -8.20
CA VAL A 243 11.93 -1.30 -8.08
C VAL A 243 13.22 -0.84 -8.79
N ASN A 244 13.08 -0.20 -9.95
CA ASN A 244 14.23 0.32 -10.71
C ASN A 244 14.94 1.50 -10.04
N ASN A 245 14.23 2.36 -9.31
CA ASN A 245 14.82 3.49 -8.59
C ASN A 245 15.35 3.16 -7.18
N ALA A 246 15.03 2.00 -6.62
CA ALA A 246 15.55 1.58 -5.31
C ALA A 246 17.04 1.18 -5.35
N ASP A 247 17.82 1.60 -4.33
CA ASP A 247 19.21 1.16 -4.08
C ASP A 247 19.18 -0.29 -3.55
N PRO A 248 19.70 -1.29 -4.29
CA PRO A 248 19.69 -2.67 -3.84
C PRO A 248 20.46 -2.88 -2.54
N LYS A 249 21.45 -2.04 -2.22
CA LYS A 249 22.18 -2.13 -0.95
C LYS A 249 21.33 -1.72 0.24
N GLU A 250 20.45 -0.73 0.09
CA GLU A 250 19.51 -0.36 1.15
C GLU A 250 18.45 -1.44 1.31
N GLN A 251 17.90 -1.93 0.19
CA GLN A 251 16.92 -3.02 0.23
C GLN A 251 17.49 -4.29 0.89
N HIS A 252 18.75 -4.64 0.64
CA HIS A 252 19.43 -5.76 1.30
C HIS A 252 19.65 -5.59 2.81
N VAL A 253 19.72 -4.35 3.31
CA VAL A 253 19.80 -4.07 4.76
C VAL A 253 18.43 -4.25 5.44
N TYR A 254 17.35 -3.86 4.77
CA TYR A 254 15.97 -3.97 5.29
C TYR A 254 15.32 -5.33 5.05
N ASN A 255 15.65 -5.98 3.93
CA ASN A 255 15.13 -7.27 3.49
C ASN A 255 16.30 -8.25 3.24
N PRO A 256 16.89 -8.82 4.31
CA PRO A 256 18.12 -9.63 4.24
C PRO A 256 17.92 -11.03 3.63
N VAL A 257 16.67 -11.40 3.31
CA VAL A 257 16.25 -12.74 2.84
C VAL A 257 16.02 -12.77 1.32
N VAL A 258 15.62 -11.65 0.71
CA VAL A 258 15.39 -11.54 -0.73
C VAL A 258 16.60 -10.90 -1.39
N ASP A 259 17.15 -11.54 -2.43
CA ASP A 259 18.10 -10.84 -3.30
C ASP A 259 17.32 -9.81 -4.14
N PHE A 260 17.54 -8.53 -3.84
CA PHE A 260 16.86 -7.43 -4.52
C PHE A 260 17.43 -7.16 -5.92
N GLU A 261 18.60 -7.69 -6.28
CA GLU A 261 19.12 -7.63 -7.65
C GLU A 261 18.48 -8.73 -8.51
N GLU A 262 18.36 -9.96 -8.01
CA GLU A 262 17.61 -11.05 -8.68
C GLU A 262 16.14 -10.66 -8.91
N PHE A 263 15.43 -10.23 -7.86
CA PHE A 263 14.04 -9.74 -7.94
C PHE A 263 13.85 -8.57 -8.92
N LYS A 264 14.88 -7.73 -9.08
CA LYS A 264 14.89 -6.61 -10.02
C LYS A 264 15.16 -7.06 -11.45
N GLU A 265 15.95 -8.11 -11.66
CA GLU A 265 16.09 -8.74 -12.97
C GLU A 265 14.79 -9.45 -13.38
N GLU A 266 14.14 -10.20 -12.49
CA GLU A 266 12.82 -10.82 -12.75
C GLU A 266 11.77 -9.80 -13.23
N ILE A 267 11.56 -8.72 -12.46
CA ILE A 267 10.55 -7.70 -12.75
C ILE A 267 10.81 -6.96 -14.08
N ASN A 268 12.06 -6.89 -14.55
CA ASN A 268 12.37 -6.32 -15.87
C ASN A 268 12.38 -7.37 -16.99
N GLY A 269 12.68 -8.64 -16.69
CA GLY A 269 12.72 -9.75 -17.65
C GLY A 269 11.35 -10.19 -18.16
N ASP A 270 10.28 -9.98 -17.37
CA ASP A 270 8.90 -10.12 -17.84
C ASP A 270 8.49 -8.93 -18.75
N ASP A 271 9.09 -8.85 -19.94
CA ASP A 271 8.59 -8.06 -21.07
C ASP A 271 8.31 -9.00 -22.27
N PRO A 272 7.05 -9.43 -22.47
CA PRO A 272 6.67 -10.35 -23.54
C PRO A 272 6.61 -9.70 -24.94
N PHE A 273 7.16 -8.48 -25.13
CA PHE A 273 7.11 -7.74 -26.38
C PHE A 273 8.47 -7.41 -27.03
N GLU A 274 9.58 -8.02 -26.60
CA GLU A 274 10.77 -8.15 -27.49
C GLU A 274 10.48 -9.15 -28.61
N VAL A 275 9.90 -8.66 -29.70
CA VAL A 275 9.66 -9.40 -30.95
C VAL A 275 10.56 -8.85 -32.05
N GLU A 276 11.41 -9.70 -32.64
CA GLU A 276 12.28 -9.39 -33.80
C GLU A 276 11.52 -9.11 -35.11
#